data_AF-A0A6S7AU74-F1
#
_entry.id   AF-A0A6S7AU74-F1
#
_cell.length_a   1.000
_cell.length_b   1.000
_cell.length_c   1.000
_cell.angle_alpha   90.00
_cell.angle_beta   90.00
_cell.angle_gamma   90.00
#
_symmetry.space_group_name_H-M   'P 1'
#
loop_
_entity.id
_entity.type
_entity.pdbx_description
1 polymer ?
#
loop_
_entity_poly.entity_id
_entity_poly.type
_entity_poly.pdbx_seq_one_letter_code
_entity_poly.pdbx_strand_id
1 'polypeptide(L)' 'MIMMLPFLTGLVAVWFGVAGKRRPCVTFWVLTLVIFAAWCQHHMTSPLALSL' A
#
# COMPACT_ATOMS: atom_id res chain seq x y z
N MET A 1 -6.99 -12.01 5.70
CA MET A 1 -6.18 -11.84 4.46
C MET A 1 -6.20 -10.39 3.99
N ILE A 2 -5.76 -9.45 4.85
CA ILE A 2 -5.75 -7.99 4.56
C ILE A 2 -4.49 -7.57 3.79
N MET A 3 -3.53 -8.49 3.63
CA MET A 3 -2.24 -8.29 2.98
C MET A 3 -2.32 -7.78 1.52
N MET A 4 -3.46 -7.99 0.84
CA MET A 4 -3.67 -7.51 -0.53
C MET A 4 -4.12 -6.04 -0.63
N LEU A 5 -4.50 -5.38 0.48
CA LEU A 5 -5.06 -4.02 0.43
C LEU A 5 -4.12 -2.98 -0.21
N PRO A 6 -2.81 -2.92 0.10
CA PRO A 6 -1.90 -1.99 -0.59
C PRO A 6 -1.84 -2.23 -2.10
N PHE A 7 -1.91 -3.49 -2.53
CA PHE A 7 -1.91 -3.83 -3.95
C PHE A 7 -3.21 -3.39 -4.63
N LEU A 8 -4.34 -3.54 -3.96
CA LEU A 8 -5.64 -3.12 -4.49
C LEU A 8 -5.73 -1.60 -4.64
N THR A 9 -5.27 -0.86 -3.63
CA THR A 9 -5.26 0.61 -3.68
C THR A 9 -4.23 1.14 -4.67
N GLY A 10 -3.10 0.46 -4.83
CA GLY A 10 -2.11 0.74 -5.87
C GLY A 10 -2.67 0.51 -7.28
N LEU A 11 -3.42 -0.58 -7.49
CA LEU A 11 -4.07 -0.86 -8.77
C LEU A 11 -5.09 0.23 -9.14
N VAL A 12 -5.88 0.70 -8.17
CA VAL A 12 -6.81 1.82 -8.38
C VAL A 12 -6.05 3.12 -8.68
N ALA A 13 -4.92 3.39 -8.02
CA ALA A 13 -4.07 4.54 -8.33
C ALA A 13 -3.57 4.51 -9.78
N VAL A 14 -3.06 3.35 -10.23
CA VAL A 14 -2.59 3.14 -11.61
C VAL A 14 -3.73 3.34 -12.61
N TRP A 15 -4.91 2.78 -12.33
CA TRP A 15 -6.09 2.97 -13.18
C TRP A 15 -6.44 4.45 -13.35
N PHE A 16 -6.43 5.23 -12.27
CA PHE A 16 -6.63 6.68 -12.35
C PHE A 16 -5.51 7.40 -13.11
N GLY A 17 -4.27 6.93 -12.99
CA GLY A 17 -3.14 7.42 -13.79
C GLY A 17 -3.36 7.22 -15.29
N VAL A 18 -3.75 6.00 -15.69
CA VAL A 18 -4.07 5.65 -17.08
C VAL A 18 -5.26 6.45 -17.61
N ALA A 19 -6.28 6.67 -16.76
CA ALA A 19 -7.44 7.49 -17.10
C ALA A 19 -7.16 9.02 -17.10
N GLY A 20 -5.92 9.45 -16.85
CA GLY A 20 -5.53 10.87 -16.81
C GLY A 20 -6.05 11.65 -15.58
N LYS A 21 -6.65 10.97 -14.60
CA LYS A 21 -7.23 11.59 -13.41
C LYS A 21 -6.17 11.77 -12.32
N ARG A 22 -5.40 12.86 -12.42
CA ARG A 22 -4.28 13.18 -11.51
C ARG A 22 -4.65 13.20 -10.02
N ARG A 23 -5.69 13.94 -9.64
CA ARG A 23 -6.10 14.07 -8.22
C ARG A 23 -6.39 12.71 -7.57
N PRO A 24 -7.31 11.88 -8.08
CA PRO A 24 -7.61 10.59 -7.45
C PRO A 24 -6.45 9.59 -7.57
N CYS A 25 -5.62 9.65 -8.61
CA CYS A 25 -4.37 8.87 -8.70
C CYS A 25 -3.45 9.14 -7.50
N VAL A 26 -3.15 10.43 -7.25
CA VAL A 26 -2.29 10.82 -6.11
C VAL A 26 -2.95 10.46 -4.77
N THR A 27 -4.26 10.68 -4.62
CA THR A 27 -4.98 10.31 -3.40
C THR A 27 -4.84 8.82 -3.10
N PHE A 28 -5.09 7.93 -4.08
CA PHE A 28 -4.96 6.48 -3.88
C PHE A 28 -3.51 6.03 -3.71
N TRP A 29 -2.55 6.73 -4.32
CA TRP A 29 -1.13 6.47 -4.11
C TRP A 29 -0.72 6.75 -2.66
N VAL A 30 -1.10 7.92 -2.11
CA VAL A 30 -0.85 8.24 -0.69
C VAL A 30 -1.56 7.26 0.24
N LEU A 31 -2.81 6.91 -0.06
CA LEU A 31 -3.57 5.95 0.73
C LEU A 31 -2.91 4.56 0.76
N THR A 32 -2.32 4.14 -0.36
CA THR A 32 -1.52 2.90 -0.43
C THR A 32 -0.34 2.93 0.54
N LEU A 33 0.39 4.05 0.60
CA LEU A 33 1.53 4.20 1.52
C LEU A 33 1.10 4.16 2.99
N VAL A 34 -0.02 4.82 3.33
CA VAL A 34 -0.54 4.83 4.70
C VAL A 34 -0.94 3.42 5.15
N ILE A 35 -1.67 2.68 4.29
CA ILE A 35 -2.06 1.29 4.58
C ILE A 35 -0.81 0.41 4.73
N PHE A 36 0.16 0.56 3.83
CA PHE A 36 1.41 -0.21 3.90
C PHE A 36 2.17 0.05 5.20
N ALA A 37 2.35 1.32 5.58
CA ALA A 37 3.04 1.69 6.81
C ALA A 37 2.34 1.13 8.06
N ALA A 38 1.01 1.27 8.13
CA ALA A 38 0.20 0.69 9.22
C ALA A 38 0.33 -0.84 9.28
N TRP A 39 0.36 -1.50 8.12
CA TRP A 39 0.55 -2.94 8.02
C TRP A 39 1.93 -3.39 8.50
N CYS A 40 3.00 -2.68 8.09
CA CYS A 40 4.35 -2.93 8.57
C CYS A 40 4.44 -2.79 10.09
N GLN A 41 3.82 -1.76 10.68
CA GLN A 41 3.78 -1.60 12.12
C GLN A 41 3.09 -2.78 12.83
N HIS A 42 2.03 -3.34 12.25
CA HIS A 42 1.31 -4.42 12.91
C HIS A 42 1.96 -5.80 12.72
N HIS A 43 2.63 -6.04 11.59
CA HIS A 43 3.08 -7.38 11.20
C HIS A 43 4.58 -7.55 11.01
N MET A 44 5.34 -6.48 10.83
CA MET A 44 6.80 -6.52 10.65
C MET A 44 7.56 -6.01 11.88
N THR A 45 6.91 -6.00 13.06
CA THR A 45 7.50 -5.55 14.33
C THR A 45 8.10 -6.67 15.16
N SER A 46 7.80 -7.93 14.85
CA SER A 46 8.53 -9.06 15.43
C SER A 46 9.96 -9.10 14.87
N PRO A 47 11.00 -9.28 15.71
CA PRO A 47 12.35 -9.46 15.22
C PRO A 47 12.36 -10.60 14.23
N LEU A 48 12.83 -10.32 13.02
CA LEU A 48 13.08 -11.36 12.04
C LEU A 48 14.20 -12.21 12.63
N ALA A 49 13.89 -13.44 13.05
CA ALA A 49 14.89 -14.42 13.43
C ALA A 49 15.66 -14.82 12.16
N LEU A 50 16.51 -13.92 11.68
CA LEU A 50 17.61 -14.23 10.80
C LEU A 50 18.52 -15.10 11.64
N SER A 51 18.32 -16.41 11.53
CA SER A 51 19.07 -17.45 12.23
C SER A 51 20.56 -17.14 12.17
N LEU A 52 21.17 -17.08 13.35
CA LEU A 52 22.61 -17.16 13.57
C LEU A 52 23.10 -18.58 13.24
#